data_AF-A0A6B2VHD0-F1
#
_entry.id   AF-A0A6B2VHD0-F1
#
_cell.length_a   1.000
_cell.length_b   1.000
_cell.length_c   1.000
_cell.angle_alpha   90.00
_cell.angle_beta   90.00
_cell.angle_gamma   90.00
#
_symmetry.space_group_name_H-M   'P 1'
#
loop_
_entity.id
_entity.type
_entity.pdbx_description
1 polymer ?
#
loop_
_entity_poly.entity_id
_entity_poly.type
_entity_poly.pdbx_seq_one_letter_code
_entity_poly.pdbx_strand_id
1 'polypeptide(L)'
;MLVGFARALRAAGAAVSSERVHAFLRAVSVLRPGVRADVYWAGRLTLCADRDDLERYERVFDAYFGSGRPPVRAVRAAPRPRLRP
;
A
#
# COMPACT_ATOMS: atom_id res chain seq x y z
N MET A 1 2.46 -15.18 -1.59
CA MET A 1 1.83 -14.09 -2.36
C MET A 1 2.58 -12.74 -2.22
N LEU A 2 2.72 -12.17 -1.03
CA LEU A 2 3.29 -10.81 -0.84
C LEU A 2 4.74 -10.61 -1.30
N VAL A 3 5.62 -11.58 -1.05
CA VAL A 3 7.01 -11.56 -1.57
C VAL A 3 7.02 -11.69 -3.10
N GLY A 4 6.07 -12.43 -3.67
CA GLY A 4 5.88 -12.54 -5.12
C GLY A 4 5.48 -11.20 -5.75
N PHE A 5 4.58 -10.46 -5.09
CA PHE A 5 4.24 -9.09 -5.49
C PHE A 5 5.46 -8.15 -5.46
N ALA A 6 6.28 -8.20 -4.40
CA ALA A 6 7.51 -7.39 -4.34
C ALA A 6 8.54 -7.75 -5.43
N ARG A 7 8.54 -9.00 -5.92
CA ARG A 7 9.34 -9.40 -7.09
C ARG A 7 8.74 -8.86 -8.39
N ALA A 8 7.42 -8.91 -8.55
CA ALA A 8 6.73 -8.34 -9.70
C ALA A 8 6.97 -6.82 -9.83
N LEU A 9 6.95 -6.08 -8.72
CA LEU A 9 7.30 -4.66 -8.71
C LEU A 9 8.73 -4.39 -9.18
N ARG A 10 9.71 -5.19 -8.72
CA ARG A 10 11.10 -5.08 -9.19
C ARG A 10 11.23 -5.38 -10.67
N ALA A 11 10.53 -6.41 -11.17
CA ALA A 11 10.49 -6.73 -12.59
C ALA A 11 9.85 -5.60 -13.43
N ALA A 12 8.95 -4.82 -12.85
CA ALA A 12 8.36 -3.62 -13.47
C ALA A 12 9.23 -2.35 -13.34
N GLY A 13 10.43 -2.46 -12.75
CA GLY A 13 11.38 -1.36 -12.61
C GLY A 13 11.21 -0.49 -11.37
N ALA A 14 10.39 -0.88 -10.39
CA ALA A 14 10.29 -0.17 -9.12
C ALA A 14 11.53 -0.44 -8.24
N ALA A 15 12.06 0.61 -7.60
CA ALA A 15 13.27 0.54 -6.76
C ALA A 15 12.98 -0.04 -5.37
N VAL A 16 12.52 -1.29 -5.31
CA VAL A 16 12.12 -1.95 -4.06
C VAL A 16 13.33 -2.60 -3.36
N SER A 17 13.87 -1.91 -2.35
CA SER A 17 14.93 -2.44 -1.48
C SER A 17 14.41 -3.54 -0.54
N SER A 18 15.30 -4.41 -0.05
CA SER A 18 14.93 -5.45 0.92
C SER A 18 14.38 -4.90 2.23
N GLU A 19 14.87 -3.74 2.67
CA GLU A 19 14.37 -3.02 3.84
C GLU A 19 12.91 -2.60 3.67
N ARG A 20 12.56 -2.04 2.50
CA ARG A 20 11.18 -1.66 2.17
C ARG A 20 10.26 -2.88 2.12
N VAL A 21 10.74 -4.02 1.62
CA VAL A 21 9.98 -5.28 1.67
C VAL A 21 9.73 -5.74 3.11
N HIS A 22 10.72 -5.66 3.99
CA HIS A 22 10.52 -5.98 5.41
C HIS A 22 9.51 -5.03 6.07
N ALA A 23 9.59 -3.73 5.79
CA ALA A 23 8.64 -2.73 6.28
C ALA A 23 7.22 -3.02 5.79
N PHE A 24 7.06 -3.39 4.51
CA PHE A 24 5.78 -3.79 3.92
C PHE A 24 5.18 -5.00 4.64
N LEU A 25 5.96 -6.08 4.81
CA LEU A 25 5.46 -7.29 5.46
C LEU A 25 5.04 -7.04 6.92
N ARG A 26 5.81 -6.22 7.65
CA ARG A 26 5.47 -5.76 9.01
C ARG A 26 4.19 -4.93 9.02
N ALA A 27 4.02 -3.99 8.09
CA ALA A 27 2.84 -3.16 8.00
C ALA A 27 1.58 -4.00 7.71
N VAL A 28 1.68 -4.97 6.79
CA VAL A 28 0.58 -5.88 6.48
C VAL A 28 0.21 -6.76 7.67
N SER A 29 1.17 -7.21 8.47
CA SER A 29 0.89 -8.01 9.69
C SER A 29 0.21 -7.23 10.80
N VAL A 30 0.42 -5.91 10.87
CA VAL A 30 -0.25 -5.01 11.85
C VAL A 30 -1.66 -4.64 11.39
N LEU A 31 -1.90 -4.58 10.09
CA LEU A 31 -3.23 -4.36 9.52
C LEU A 31 -4.01 -5.69 9.44
N ARG A 32 -4.49 -6.06 8.24
CA ARG A 32 -5.18 -7.33 7.99
C ARG A 32 -4.67 -7.92 6.66
N PRO A 33 -3.85 -8.98 6.68
CA PRO A 33 -3.26 -9.56 5.47
C PRO A 33 -4.28 -10.07 4.43
N GLY A 34 -5.48 -10.43 4.87
CA GLY A 34 -6.57 -10.91 3.99
C GLY A 34 -7.43 -9.80 3.38
N VAL A 35 -7.25 -8.53 3.80
CA VAL A 35 -8.03 -7.41 3.28
C VAL A 35 -7.20 -6.70 2.20
N ARG A 36 -7.62 -6.84 0.94
CA ARG A 36 -6.95 -6.23 -0.24
C ARG A 36 -6.63 -4.74 -0.04
N ALA A 37 -7.58 -3.99 0.53
CA ALA A 37 -7.41 -2.57 0.81
C ALA A 37 -6.25 -2.28 1.77
N ASP A 38 -6.08 -3.12 2.80
CA ASP A 38 -5.02 -2.95 3.79
C ASP A 38 -3.65 -3.32 3.20
N VAL A 39 -3.59 -4.36 2.35
CA VAL A 39 -2.38 -4.70 1.58
C VAL A 39 -2.01 -3.56 0.61
N TYR A 40 -3.00 -2.98 -0.07
CA TYR A 40 -2.80 -1.85 -0.98
C TYR A 40 -2.18 -0.64 -0.27
N TRP A 41 -2.73 -0.23 0.87
CA TRP A 41 -2.23 0.93 1.61
C TRP A 41 -0.89 0.66 2.27
N ALA A 42 -0.67 -0.54 2.82
CA ALA A 42 0.63 -0.92 3.36
C ALA A 42 1.73 -0.85 2.29
N GLY A 43 1.47 -1.37 1.09
CA GLY A 43 2.44 -1.34 0.00
C GLY A 43 2.71 0.09 -0.50
N ARG A 44 1.67 0.92 -0.71
CA ARG A 44 1.86 2.33 -1.09
C ARG A 44 2.74 3.10 -0.10
N LEU A 45 2.55 2.89 1.19
CA LEU A 45 3.27 3.64 2.23
C LEU A 45 4.71 3.17 2.45
N THR A 46 5.05 1.95 2.05
CA THR A 46 6.36 1.34 2.35
C THR A 46 7.22 1.09 1.11
N LEU A 47 6.60 0.85 -0.04
CA LEU A 47 7.28 0.46 -1.28
C LEU A 47 7.47 1.64 -2.25
N CYS A 48 6.64 2.68 -2.20
CA CYS A 48 6.78 3.85 -3.07
C CYS A 48 7.69 4.90 -2.43
N ALA A 49 8.68 5.42 -3.17
CA ALA A 49 9.53 6.54 -2.75
C ALA A 49 9.16 7.84 -3.46
N ASP A 50 8.69 7.76 -4.71
CA ASP A 50 8.37 8.89 -5.57
C ASP A 50 7.08 8.67 -6.38
N ARG A 51 6.80 9.60 -7.29
CA ARG A 51 5.61 9.57 -8.14
C ARG A 51 5.65 8.44 -9.17
N ASP A 52 6.81 8.14 -9.72
CA ASP A 52 6.94 7.11 -10.76
C ASP A 52 6.80 5.70 -10.16
N ASP A 53 7.25 5.51 -8.91
CA ASP A 53 6.97 4.31 -8.14
C ASP A 53 5.47 4.10 -7.92
N LEU A 54 4.70 5.18 -7.71
CA LEU A 54 3.27 5.10 -7.49
C LEU A 54 2.54 4.59 -8.75
N GLU A 55 2.87 5.12 -9.92
CA GLU A 55 2.25 4.68 -11.17
C GLU A 55 2.55 3.21 -11.50
N ARG A 56 3.80 2.77 -11.26
CA ARG A 56 4.20 1.36 -11.37
C ARG A 56 3.45 0.50 -10.35
N TYR A 57 3.36 0.98 -9.11
CA TYR A 57 2.70 0.27 -8.04
C TYR A 57 1.23 0.01 -8.36
N GLU A 58 0.48 1.03 -8.76
CA GLU A 58 -0.95 0.88 -9.07
C GLU A 58 -1.18 -0.12 -10.21
N ARG A 59 -0.38 -0.03 -11.29
CA ARG A 59 -0.45 -0.96 -12.42
C ARG A 59 -0.17 -2.42 -12.02
N VAL A 60 0.92 -2.65 -11.28
CA VAL A 60 1.31 -4.01 -10.86
C VAL A 60 0.35 -4.56 -9.82
N PHE A 61 -0.16 -3.72 -8.93
CA PHE A 61 -1.13 -4.14 -7.91
C PHE A 61 -2.44 -4.63 -8.53
N ASP A 62 -2.98 -3.88 -9.50
CA ASP A 62 -4.19 -4.26 -10.22
C ASP A 62 -3.98 -5.53 -11.06
N ALA A 63 -2.82 -5.67 -11.71
CA ALA A 63 -2.49 -6.89 -12.45
C ALA A 63 -2.32 -8.12 -11.54
N TYR A 64 -1.71 -7.95 -10.37
CA TYR A 64 -1.34 -9.07 -9.49
C TYR A 64 -2.46 -9.54 -8.56
N PHE A 65 -3.28 -8.62 -8.04
CA PHE A 65 -4.36 -8.95 -7.11
C PHE A 65 -5.74 -8.97 -7.79
N GLY A 66 -5.85 -8.57 -9.07
CA GLY A 66 -7.10 -8.39 -9.82
C GLY A 66 -7.52 -6.92 -9.87
N SER A 67 -8.46 -6.55 -10.74
CA SER A 67 -8.97 -5.16 -10.81
C SER A 67 -9.99 -4.87 -9.70
N GLY A 68 -10.00 -3.63 -9.21
CA GLY A 68 -10.91 -3.18 -8.17
C GLY A 68 -10.32 -2.01 -7.40
N ARG A 69 -10.92 -0.83 -7.54
CA ARG A 69 -10.45 0.39 -6.87
C ARG A 69 -10.40 0.11 -5.36
N PRO A 70 -9.22 0.17 -4.71
CA PRO A 70 -9.17 0.07 -3.26
C PRO A 70 -10.02 1.21 -2.68
N PRO A 71 -10.82 0.96 -1.63
CA PRO A 71 -11.64 1.99 -1.03
C PRO A 71 -10.72 3.14 -0.62
N VAL A 72 -11.10 4.35 -1.03
CA VAL A 72 -10.53 5.57 -0.46
C VAL A 72 -10.83 5.47 1.03
N ARG A 73 -9.79 5.25 1.85
CA ARG A 73 -9.98 5.19 3.29
C ARG A 73 -10.33 6.61 3.70
N ALA A 74 -11.62 6.88 3.87
CA ALA A 74 -12.09 8.16 4.36
C ALA A 74 -11.34 8.43 5.68
N VAL A 75 -10.58 9.51 5.72
CA VAL A 75 -10.05 10.00 6.98
C VAL A 75 -11.29 10.26 7.83
N ARG A 76 -11.48 9.48 8.90
CA ARG A 76 -12.49 9.80 9.90
C ARG A 76 -12.11 11.19 10.41
N ALA A 77 -12.86 12.21 9.98
CA ALA A 77 -12.67 13.55 10.50
C ALA A 77 -12.76 13.46 12.01
N ALA A 78 -11.70 13.91 12.71
CA ALA A 78 -11.75 14.03 14.15
C ALA A 78 -12.99 14.88 14.51
N PRO A 79 -13.74 14.54 15.58
CA PRO A 79 -14.82 15.38 16.03
C PRO A 79 -14.28 16.81 16.20
N ARG A 80 -14.93 17.80 15.59
CA ARG A 80 -14.52 19.21 15.75
C ARG A 80 -14.44 19.50 17.25
N PRO A 81 -13.34 20.07 17.77
CA PRO A 81 -13.25 20.42 19.18
C PRO A 81 -14.43 21.33 19.51
N ARG A 82 -15.24 20.92 20.48
CA ARG A 82 -16.35 21.75 20.97
C ARG A 82 -15.69 22.91 21.71
N LEU A 83 -15.63 24.08 21.07
CA LEU A 83 -15.31 25.32 21.75
C LEU A 83 -16.35 25.48 22.86
N ARG A 84 -15.89 25.42 24.12
CA ARG A 84 -16.74 25.66 25.28
C ARG A 84 -16.93 27.18 25.39
N PRO A 85 -18.18 27.68 25.53
CA PRO A 85 -18.45 29.10 25.73
C PRO A 85 -17.95 29.59 27.09
#